data_AF-A0A930R2H6-F1
#
_entry.id   AF-A0A930R2H6-F1
#
_cell.length_a   1.000
_cell.length_b   1.000
_cell.length_c   1.000
_cell.angle_alpha   90.00
_cell.angle_beta   90.00
_cell.angle_gamma   90.00
#
_symmetry.space_group_name_H-M   'P 1'
#
loop_
_entity.id
_entity.type
_entity.pdbx_description
1 polymer ?
#
loop_
_entity_poly.entity_id
_entity_poly.type
_entity_poly.pdbx_seq_one_letter_code
_entity_poly.pdbx_strand_id
1 'polypeptide(L)' 'MNARARLSEAKRIVVKVGTSTLTHPSGGMNLRRIEHLVRELIDEANQGKEILLVSSGAIAAGMNALGMKERPA' A
#
# COMPACT_ATOMS: atom_id res chain seq x y z
N MET A 1 4.66 10.70 -25.61
CA MET A 1 3.81 9.77 -24.82
C MET A 1 3.66 10.31 -23.40
N ASN A 2 2.45 10.42 -22.86
CA ASN A 2 2.25 10.97 -21.51
C ASN A 2 2.57 9.93 -20.42
N ALA A 3 2.65 10.37 -19.15
CA ALA A 3 2.99 9.48 -18.04
C ALA A 3 1.99 8.32 -17.87
N ARG A 4 0.70 8.53 -18.15
CA ARG A 4 -0.32 7.48 -18.04
C ARG A 4 -0.12 6.37 -19.08
N ALA A 5 0.15 6.76 -20.32
CA ALA A 5 0.42 5.82 -21.41
C ALA A 5 1.71 5.02 -21.16
N ARG A 6 2.75 5.65 -20.59
CA ARG A 6 3.97 4.93 -20.17
C ARG A 6 3.70 3.92 -19.05
N LEU A 7 2.80 4.23 -18.12
CA LEU A 7 2.45 3.33 -17.02
C LEU A 7 1.61 2.13 -17.49
N SER A 8 0.69 2.33 -18.44
CA SER A 8 -0.13 1.23 -18.97
C SER A 8 0.70 0.18 -19.70
N GLU A 9 1.76 0.59 -20.39
CA GLU A 9 2.67 -0.28 -21.14
C GLU A 9 3.82 -0.85 -20.30
N ALA A 10 3.98 -0.40 -19.06
CA ALA A 10 5.09 -0.82 -18.22
C ALA A 10 4.95 -2.31 -17.82
N LYS A 11 5.97 -3.11 -18.13
CA LYS A 11 6.06 -4.50 -17.69
C LYS A 11 6.30 -4.63 -16.19
N ARG A 12 7.14 -3.78 -15.61
CA ARG A 12 7.49 -3.77 -14.18
C ARG A 12 7.07 -2.46 -13.53
N ILE A 13 6.32 -2.56 -12.44
CA ILE A 13 5.73 -1.41 -11.74
C ILE A 13 6.06 -1.51 -10.25
N VAL A 14 6.66 -0.45 -9.71
CA VAL A 14 6.84 -0.28 -8.27
C VAL A 14 5.69 0.57 -7.74
N VAL A 15 4.85 -0.01 -6.89
CA VAL A 15 3.75 0.69 -6.24
C VAL A 15 4.17 1.06 -4.82
N LYS A 16 4.36 2.34 -4.56
CA LYS A 16 4.64 2.84 -3.20
C LYS A 16 3.37 3.28 -2.52
N VAL A 17 3.18 2.81 -1.28
CA VAL A 17 2.02 3.15 -0.46
C VAL A 17 2.46 3.73 0.88
N GLY A 18 1.91 4.90 1.22
CA GLY A 18 2.21 5.60 2.47
C GLY A 18 1.33 5.13 3.62
N THR A 19 1.72 5.48 4.86
CA THR A 19 0.98 5.12 6.07
C THR A 19 -0.49 5.59 6.01
N SER A 20 -0.75 6.80 5.52
CA SER A 20 -2.11 7.35 5.41
C SER A 20 -3.06 6.57 4.49
N THR A 21 -2.52 5.77 3.56
CA THR A 21 -3.33 4.87 2.72
C THR A 21 -3.71 3.60 3.48
N LEU A 22 -2.82 3.14 4.37
CA LEU A 22 -2.92 1.85 5.09
C LEU A 22 -3.59 1.98 6.46
N THR A 23 -3.70 3.19 6.99
CA THR A 23 -4.28 3.47 8.31
C THR A 23 -5.56 4.29 8.21
N HIS A 24 -6.37 4.23 9.25
CA HIS A 24 -7.38 5.23 9.53
C HIS A 24 -6.73 6.55 9.99
N PRO A 25 -7.44 7.69 9.92
CA PRO A 25 -6.98 8.94 10.53
C PRO A 25 -6.66 8.80 12.03
N SER A 26 -7.28 7.85 12.72
CA SER A 26 -7.02 7.50 14.12
C SER A 26 -5.72 6.70 14.35
N GLY A 27 -4.98 6.34 13.29
CA GLY A 27 -3.71 5.61 13.38
C GLY A 27 -3.81 4.09 13.35
N GLY A 28 -5.02 3.52 13.55
CA GLY A 28 -5.24 2.07 13.42
C GLY A 28 -5.19 1.58 11.98
N MET A 29 -4.86 0.30 11.77
CA MET A 29 -4.80 -0.29 10.42
C MET A 29 -6.17 -0.32 9.75
N ASN A 30 -6.23 0.07 8.48
CA ASN A 30 -7.44 0.05 7.67
C ASN A 30 -7.44 -1.18 6.76
N LEU A 31 -7.86 -2.32 7.32
CA LEU A 31 -7.84 -3.61 6.62
C LEU A 31 -8.67 -3.59 5.33
N ARG A 32 -9.77 -2.83 5.28
CA ARG A 32 -10.58 -2.69 4.06
C ARG A 32 -9.83 -2.02 2.91
N ARG A 33 -9.06 -0.96 3.19
CA ARG A 33 -8.24 -0.32 2.15
C ARG A 33 -7.09 -1.21 1.68
N ILE A 34 -6.50 -1.97 2.61
CA ILE A 34 -5.42 -2.90 2.29
C ILE A 34 -5.95 -4.02 1.40
N GLU A 35 -7.10 -4.58 1.74
CA GLU A 35 -7.74 -5.64 0.96
C GLU A 35 -8.08 -5.17 -0.46
N HIS A 36 -8.69 -3.99 -0.60
CA HIS A 36 -8.96 -3.39 -1.90
C HIS A 36 -7.69 -3.16 -2.71
N LEU A 37 -6.64 -2.59 -2.10
CA LEU A 37 -5.34 -2.41 -2.75
C LEU A 37 -4.77 -3.74 -3.26
N VAL A 38 -4.81 -4.79 -2.44
CA VAL A 38 -4.29 -6.12 -2.83
C VAL A 38 -5.05 -6.67 -4.04
N ARG A 39 -6.36 -6.48 -4.14
CA ARG A 39 -7.14 -6.89 -5.33
C ARG A 39 -6.64 -6.21 -6.59
N GLU A 40 -6.53 -4.88 -6.57
CA GLU A 40 -6.06 -4.11 -7.73
C GLU A 40 -4.64 -4.52 -8.16
N LEU A 41 -3.75 -4.78 -7.20
CA LEU A 41 -2.39 -5.23 -7.49
C LEU A 41 -2.36 -6.64 -8.11
N ILE A 42 -3.22 -7.54 -7.64
CA ILE A 42 -3.33 -8.90 -8.17
C ILE A 42 -3.93 -8.90 -9.58
N ASP A 43 -4.93 -8.06 -9.86
CA ASP A 43 -5.53 -7.95 -11.18
C ASP A 43 -4.49 -7.51 -12.23
N GLU A 44 -3.62 -6.57 -11.87
CA GLU A 44 -2.51 -6.14 -12.74
C GLU A 44 -1.43 -7.22 -12.86
N ALA A 45 -1.12 -7.95 -11.79
CA ALA A 45 -0.18 -9.06 -11.82
C ALA A 45 -0.68 -10.22 -12.70
N ASN A 46 -1.98 -10.53 -12.66
CA ASN A 46 -2.64 -11.56 -13.47
C ASN A 46 -2.66 -11.21 -14.96
N GLN A 47 -2.61 -9.92 -15.32
CA GLN A 47 -2.37 -9.46 -16.69
C GLN A 47 -0.90 -9.62 -17.14
N GLY A 48 -0.06 -10.23 -16.30
CA GLY A 48 1.33 -10.51 -16.58
C GLY A 48 2.28 -9.37 -16.22
N LYS A 49 1.86 -8.34 -15.48
CA LYS A 49 2.78 -7.30 -15.00
C LYS A 49 3.55 -7.77 -13.78
N GLU A 50 4.78 -7.27 -13.64
CA GLU A 50 5.63 -7.52 -12.48
C GLU A 50 5.42 -6.40 -11.46
N ILE A 51 4.63 -6.70 -10.43
CA ILE A 51 4.26 -5.74 -9.38
C ILE A 51 5.18 -5.86 -8.17
N LEU A 52 5.80 -4.75 -7.77
CA LEU A 52 6.58 -4.65 -6.55
C LEU A 52 5.90 -3.64 -5.60
N LEU A 53 5.48 -4.09 -4.42
CA LEU A 53 4.87 -3.24 -3.41
C LEU A 53 5.91 -2.72 -2.42
N VAL A 54 5.99 -1.39 -2.26
CA VAL A 54 6.78 -0.73 -1.22
C VAL A 54 5.82 -0.08 -0.23
N SER A 55 5.70 -0.66 0.95
CA SER A 55 4.74 -0.25 1.97
C SER A 55 5.39 0.48 3.14
N SER A 56 4.75 1.55 3.61
CA SER A 56 4.96 2.11 4.95
C SER A 56 4.10 1.34 5.98
N GLY A 57 3.79 1.94 7.13
CA GLY A 57 2.81 1.39 8.07
C GLY A 57 3.36 0.43 9.14
N ALA A 58 4.62 0.00 9.07
CA ALA A 58 5.21 -0.89 10.09
C ALA A 58 5.10 -0.34 11.52
N ILE A 59 5.37 0.94 11.71
CA ILE A 59 5.24 1.61 13.01
C ILE A 59 3.77 1.66 13.46
N ALA A 60 2.84 2.00 12.57
CA ALA A 60 1.42 2.04 12.89
C ALA A 60 0.86 0.66 13.26
N ALA A 61 1.27 -0.38 12.53
CA ALA A 61 0.93 -1.76 12.83
C ALA A 61 1.48 -2.18 14.21
N GLY A 62 2.74 -1.86 14.51
CA GLY A 62 3.36 -2.14 15.79
C GLY A 62 2.68 -1.42 16.95
N MET A 63 2.43 -0.12 16.83
CA MET A 63 1.70 0.66 17.85
C MET A 63 0.30 0.10 18.09
N ASN A 64 -0.43 -0.28 17.03
CA ASN A 64 -1.76 -0.87 17.15
C ASN A 64 -1.72 -2.23 17.88
N ALA A 65 -0.76 -3.09 17.52
CA ALA A 65 -0.58 -4.40 18.16
C ALA A 65 -0.20 -4.28 19.65
N LEU A 66 0.56 -3.23 20.02
CA LEU A 66 1.00 -2.97 21.39
C LEU A 66 0.02 -2.10 22.20
N GLY A 67 -1.10 -1.67 21.61
CA GLY A 67 -2.06 -0.77 22.28
C GLY A 67 -1.50 0.62 22.58
N MET A 68 -0.45 1.05 21.88
CA MET A 68 0.21 2.33 22.09
C MET A 68 -0.56 3.45 21.37
N LYS A 69 -0.90 4.50 22.12
CA LYS A 69 -1.59 5.68 21.56
C LYS A 69 -0.65 6.68 20.93
N GLU A 70 0.60 6.69 21.35
CA GLU A 70 1.63 7.61 20.89
C GLU A 70 2.88 6.84 20.44
N ARG A 71 3.62 7.44 19.52
CA ARG A 71 4.83 6.84 18.99
C ARG A 71 5.92 6.87 20.06
N PRO A 72 6.62 5.75 20.32
CA PRO A 72 7.76 5.75 21.24
C PRO A 72 8.90 6.65 20.73
N ALA A 73 9.61 7.25 21.69
CA ALA A 73 10.79 8.10 21.46
C ALA A 73 12.01 7.28 21.00
#